data_AF-A0A3D4DNX6-F1
#
_entry.id   AF-A0A3D4DNX6-F1
#
_cell.length_a   1.000
_cell.length_b   1.000
_cell.length_c   1.000
_cell.angle_alpha   90.00
_cell.angle_beta   90.00
_cell.angle_gamma   90.00
#
_symmetry.space_group_name_H-M   'P 1'
#
loop_
_entity.id
_entity.type
_entity.pdbx_description
1 polymer ?
#
loop_
_entity_poly.entity_id
_entity_poly.type
_entity_poly.pdbx_seq_one_letter_code
_entity_poly.pdbx_strand_id
1 'polypeptide(L)'
;GQLTPSSYQPLRYTFLIWVMVIVGGSGNNYGAILGGFVIWFFWVQVEPIGQTLMTLVTSGMADGSALKEHLLDSTAHMRLLTMGIIMLLVLRFSPRGLIPEK
;
A
#
# COMPACT_ATOMS: atom_id res chain seq x y z
N GLY A 1 5.52 -17.61 -9.87
CA GLY A 1 4.77 -18.27 -8.80
C GLY A 1 3.60 -19.00 -9.42
N GLN A 2 3.40 -20.27 -9.10
CA GLN A 2 2.24 -21.02 -9.58
C GLN A 2 0.96 -20.40 -9.01
N LEU A 3 -0.03 -20.16 -9.87
CA LEU A 3 -1.38 -19.74 -9.45
C LEU A 3 -2.16 -21.00 -9.02
N THR A 4 -1.89 -21.48 -7.82
CA THR A 4 -2.72 -22.51 -7.19
C THR A 4 -3.89 -21.84 -6.44
N PRO A 5 -5.08 -22.45 -6.36
CA PRO A 5 -6.22 -21.85 -5.67
C PRO A 5 -5.92 -21.41 -4.22
N SER A 6 -4.99 -22.11 -3.55
CA SER A 6 -4.57 -21.79 -2.18
C SER A 6 -3.60 -20.61 -2.04
N SER A 7 -2.94 -20.17 -3.13
CA SER A 7 -1.98 -19.06 -3.10
C SER A 7 -2.52 -17.77 -3.72
N TYR A 8 -3.77 -17.79 -4.20
CA TYR A 8 -4.43 -16.61 -4.73
C TYR A 8 -4.91 -15.70 -3.60
N GLN A 9 -4.33 -14.52 -3.47
CA GLN A 9 -4.80 -13.46 -2.57
C GLN A 9 -5.57 -12.41 -3.39
N PRO A 10 -6.92 -12.39 -3.35
CA PRO A 10 -7.73 -11.44 -4.12
C PRO A 10 -7.34 -9.99 -3.88
N LEU A 11 -6.98 -9.64 -2.64
CA LEU A 11 -6.57 -8.30 -2.25
C LEU A 11 -5.39 -7.76 -3.09
N ARG A 12 -4.44 -8.63 -3.45
CA ARG A 12 -3.27 -8.26 -4.26
C ARG A 12 -3.58 -8.22 -5.76
N TYR A 13 -4.41 -9.13 -6.25
CA TYR A 13 -4.55 -9.36 -7.69
C TYR A 13 -5.77 -8.71 -8.33
N THR A 14 -6.79 -8.31 -7.56
CA THR A 14 -7.97 -7.61 -8.11
C THR A 14 -8.16 -6.26 -7.45
N PHE A 15 -8.26 -6.22 -6.12
CA PHE A 15 -8.55 -4.98 -5.39
C PHE A 15 -7.47 -3.92 -5.64
N LEU A 16 -6.19 -4.30 -5.57
CA LEU A 16 -5.07 -3.39 -5.82
C LEU A 16 -5.10 -2.79 -7.24
N ILE A 17 -5.45 -3.60 -8.25
CA ILE A 17 -5.56 -3.14 -9.64
C ILE A 17 -6.72 -2.15 -9.77
N TRP A 18 -7.86 -2.42 -9.13
CA TRP A 18 -8.97 -1.46 -9.09
C TRP A 18 -8.55 -0.15 -8.44
N VAL A 19 -7.82 -0.19 -7.33
CA VAL A 19 -7.27 1.01 -6.69
C VAL A 19 -6.34 1.77 -7.65
N MET A 20 -5.46 1.08 -8.39
CA MET A 20 -4.60 1.71 -9.40
C MET A 20 -5.40 2.53 -10.42
N VAL A 21 -6.46 1.94 -10.99
CA VAL A 21 -7.28 2.60 -12.01
C VAL A 21 -8.12 3.73 -11.43
N ILE A 22 -8.74 3.51 -10.27
CA ILE A 22 -9.56 4.53 -9.58
C ILE A 22 -8.71 5.74 -9.19
N VAL A 23 -7.52 5.49 -8.63
CA VAL A 23 -6.58 6.54 -8.24
C VAL A 23 -6.04 7.30 -9.44
N GLY A 24 -5.72 6.58 -10.51
CA GLY A 24 -5.24 7.18 -11.75
C GLY A 24 -6.29 8.02 -12.48
N GLY A 25 -7.55 7.58 -12.43
CA GLY A 25 -8.66 8.10 -13.22
C GLY A 25 -9.09 7.06 -14.25
N SER A 26 -10.28 6.47 -14.06
CA SER A 26 -10.84 5.46 -14.97
C SER A 26 -11.23 6.00 -16.34
N GLY A 27 -11.35 7.32 -16.47
CA GLY A 27 -11.73 8.02 -17.71
C GLY A 27 -10.59 8.28 -18.69
N ASN A 28 -9.33 7.94 -18.36
CA ASN A 28 -8.19 8.16 -19.24
C ASN A 28 -7.08 7.11 -19.04
N ASN A 29 -6.58 6.54 -20.15
CA ASN A 29 -5.48 5.57 -20.15
C ASN A 29 -4.20 6.11 -19.50
N TYR A 30 -3.87 7.39 -19.71
CA TYR A 30 -2.69 8.01 -19.08
C TYR A 30 -2.85 8.11 -17.55
N GLY A 31 -4.07 8.39 -17.09
CA GLY A 31 -4.42 8.37 -15.67
C GLY A 31 -4.21 6.98 -15.09
N ALA A 32 -4.77 5.96 -15.72
CA ALA A 32 -4.62 4.56 -15.29
C ALA A 32 -3.15 4.10 -15.22
N ILE A 33 -2.31 4.47 -16.19
CA ILE A 33 -0.87 4.16 -16.17
C ILE A 33 -0.17 4.85 -14.99
N LEU A 34 -0.44 6.15 -14.77
CA LEU A 34 0.14 6.90 -13.66
C LEU A 34 -0.32 6.32 -12.31
N GLY A 35 -1.61 6.02 -12.16
CA GLY A 35 -2.16 5.39 -10.96
C GLY A 35 -1.55 4.01 -10.70
N GLY A 36 -1.36 3.22 -11.75
CA GLY A 36 -0.58 1.99 -11.73
C GLY A 36 0.81 2.18 -11.15
N PHE A 37 1.57 3.13 -11.69
CA PHE A 37 2.94 3.41 -11.26
C PHE A 37 3.01 3.91 -9.81
N VAL A 38 2.12 4.82 -9.42
CA VAL A 38 2.07 5.39 -8.06
C VAL A 38 1.76 4.30 -7.02
N ILE A 39 0.70 3.51 -7.24
CA ILE A 39 0.31 2.48 -6.29
C ILE A 39 1.34 1.34 -6.26
N TRP A 40 1.92 0.98 -7.40
CA TRP A 40 3.03 0.02 -7.43
C TRP A 40 4.23 0.53 -6.62
N PHE A 41 4.61 1.79 -6.79
CA PHE A 41 5.70 2.41 -6.05
C PHE A 41 5.45 2.35 -4.55
N PHE A 42 4.28 2.80 -4.08
CA PHE A 42 3.94 2.72 -2.66
C PHE A 42 3.85 1.27 -2.17
N TRP A 43 3.29 0.34 -2.94
CA TRP A 43 3.20 -1.07 -2.55
C TRP A 43 4.57 -1.70 -2.28
N VAL A 44 5.58 -1.32 -3.06
CA VAL A 44 6.98 -1.77 -2.87
C VAL A 44 7.65 -1.02 -1.73
N GLN A 45 7.45 0.30 -1.62
CA GLN A 45 8.14 1.14 -0.62
C GLN A 45 7.55 1.04 0.80
N VAL A 46 6.29 0.64 0.93
CA VAL A 46 5.62 0.53 2.24
C VAL A 46 6.28 -0.46 3.17
N GLU A 47 6.80 -1.56 2.63
CA GLU A 47 7.45 -2.60 3.43
C GLU A 47 8.79 -2.09 4.03
N PRO A 48 9.73 -1.52 3.25
CA PRO A 48 10.90 -0.83 3.79
C PRO A 48 10.59 0.33 4.73
N ILE A 49 9.61 1.17 4.39
CA ILE A 49 9.22 2.33 5.23
C ILE A 49 8.66 1.84 6.56
N GLY A 50 7.79 0.82 6.55
CA GLY A 50 7.24 0.23 7.76
C GLY A 50 8.33 -0.34 8.67
N GLN A 51 9.27 -1.09 8.10
CA GLN A 51 10.41 -1.64 8.86
C GLN A 51 11.30 -0.53 9.43
N THR A 52 11.59 0.50 8.65
CA THR A 52 12.41 1.63 9.08
C THR A 52 11.71 2.41 10.19
N LEU A 53 10.42 2.69 10.06
CA LEU A 53 9.61 3.37 11.08
C LEU A 53 9.57 2.57 12.38
N MET A 54 9.30 1.27 12.32
CA MET A 54 9.30 0.43 13.53
C MET A 54 10.69 0.36 14.17
N THR A 55 11.75 0.31 13.37
CA THR A 55 13.13 0.35 13.87
C THR A 55 13.45 1.70 14.53
N LEU A 56 13.01 2.81 13.95
CA LEU A 56 13.17 4.16 14.52
C LEU A 56 12.40 4.30 15.84
N VAL A 57 11.14 3.85 15.90
CA VAL A 57 10.32 3.91 17.11
C VAL A 57 10.87 3.00 18.21
N THR A 58 11.38 1.82 17.85
CA THR A 58 11.98 0.87 18.79
C THR A 58 13.46 1.14 19.09
N SER A 59 14.07 2.15 18.47
CA SER A 59 15.49 2.50 18.67
C SER A 59 15.81 2.97 20.09
N GLY A 60 14.81 3.53 20.80
CA GLY A 60 14.92 3.91 22.21
C GLY A 60 14.54 2.82 23.20
N MET A 61 14.18 1.62 22.73
CA MET A 61 13.73 0.51 23.58
C MET A 61 14.85 -0.49 23.83
N ALA A 62 14.93 -1.00 25.07
CA ALA A 62 15.90 -2.03 25.44
C ALA A 62 15.74 -3.30 24.59
N ASP A 63 16.88 -3.83 24.11
CA ASP A 63 16.93 -5.06 23.33
C ASP A 63 16.40 -6.25 24.15
N GLY A 64 15.41 -6.98 23.61
CA GLY A 64 14.78 -8.15 24.24
C GLY A 64 13.42 -7.90 24.92
N SER A 65 12.86 -6.69 24.83
CA SER A 65 11.47 -6.44 25.27
C SER A 65 10.46 -7.15 24.36
N ALA A 66 9.55 -7.94 24.94
CA ALA A 66 8.42 -8.55 24.23
C ALA A 66 7.57 -7.53 23.45
N LEU A 67 7.59 -6.26 23.88
CA LEU A 67 6.93 -5.16 23.18
C LEU A 67 7.63 -4.81 21.84
N LYS A 68 8.97 -4.86 21.79
CA LYS A 68 9.74 -4.60 20.56
C LYS A 68 9.48 -5.67 19.51
N GLU A 69 9.45 -6.93 19.93
CA GLU A 69 9.17 -8.07 19.04
C GLU A 69 7.72 -8.03 18.52
N HIS A 70 6.75 -7.69 19.37
CA HIS A 70 5.36 -7.49 18.95
C HIS A 70 5.17 -6.31 17.98
N LEU A 71 5.91 -5.21 18.17
CA LEU A 71 5.90 -4.07 17.26
C LEU A 71 6.54 -4.41 15.91
N LEU A 72 7.61 -5.20 15.90
CA LEU A 72 8.23 -5.68 14.68
C LEU A 72 7.34 -6.68 13.93
N ASP A 73 6.60 -7.54 14.63
CA ASP A 73 5.61 -8.43 13.98
C ASP A 73 4.41 -7.66 13.42
N SER A 74 4.01 -6.57 14.09
CA SER A 74 2.97 -5.65 13.61
C SER A 74 3.34 -5.00 12.26
N THR A 75 4.63 -4.95 11.91
CA THR A 75 5.09 -4.41 10.61
C THR A 75 4.52 -5.17 9.42
N ALA A 76 4.22 -6.46 9.55
CA ALA A 76 3.63 -7.26 8.47
C ALA A 76 2.25 -6.73 8.03
N HIS A 77 1.54 -6.04 8.92
CA HIS A 77 0.22 -5.48 8.68
C HIS A 77 0.26 -4.06 8.08
N MET A 78 1.44 -3.44 8.00
CA MET A 78 1.63 -2.09 7.44
C MET A 78 1.13 -1.98 6.01
N ARG A 79 1.25 -3.06 5.22
CA ARG A 79 0.83 -3.07 3.81
C ARG A 79 -0.66 -2.80 3.64
N LEU A 80 -1.52 -3.37 4.49
CA LEU A 80 -2.96 -3.14 4.45
C LEU A 80 -3.32 -1.72 4.92
N LEU A 81 -2.69 -1.28 6.01
CA LEU A 81 -2.91 0.06 6.58
C LEU A 81 -2.55 1.15 5.57
N THR A 82 -1.39 1.06 4.91
CA THR A 82 -1.00 2.07 3.93
C THR A 82 -1.91 2.06 2.71
N MET A 83 -2.37 0.89 2.25
CA MET A 83 -3.34 0.83 1.16
C MET A 83 -4.66 1.54 1.51
N GLY A 84 -5.16 1.34 2.74
CA GLY A 84 -6.33 2.05 3.23
C GLY A 84 -6.12 3.58 3.29
N ILE A 85 -4.98 4.02 3.82
CA ILE A 85 -4.63 5.45 3.91
C ILE A 85 -4.51 6.08 2.51
N ILE A 86 -3.81 5.43 1.58
CA ILE A 86 -3.66 5.92 0.20
C ILE A 86 -5.03 6.07 -0.45
N MET A 87 -5.89 5.05 -0.31
CA MET A 87 -7.25 5.10 -0.86
C MET A 87 -8.05 6.26 -0.26
N LEU A 88 -8.01 6.46 1.06
CA LEU A 88 -8.68 7.57 1.72
C LEU A 88 -8.16 8.93 1.27
N LEU A 89 -6.83 9.10 1.17
CA LEU A 89 -6.22 10.35 0.73
C LEU A 89 -6.59 10.68 -0.72
N VAL A 90 -6.52 9.70 -1.62
CA VAL A 90 -6.86 9.94 -3.02
C VAL A 90 -8.34 10.25 -3.18
N LEU A 91 -9.23 9.49 -2.55
CA LEU A 91 -10.67 9.79 -2.59
C LEU A 91 -10.98 11.16 -1.95
N ARG A 92 -10.19 11.57 -0.95
CA ARG A 92 -10.36 12.86 -0.27
C ARG A 92 -9.89 14.04 -1.12
N PHE A 93 -8.73 13.95 -1.75
CA PHE A 93 -8.08 15.09 -2.43
C PHE A 93 -8.25 15.08 -3.95
N SER A 94 -8.54 13.94 -4.55
CA SER A 94 -8.66 13.76 -6.00
C SER A 94 -9.80 12.79 -6.32
N PRO A 95 -11.07 13.15 -6.00
CA PRO A 95 -12.24 12.27 -6.18
C PRO A 95 -12.50 11.89 -7.65
N ARG A 96 -11.92 12.62 -8.61
CA ARG A 96 -11.97 12.31 -10.06
C ARG A 96 -10.74 11.54 -10.57
N GLY A 97 -9.86 11.10 -9.68
CA GLY A 97 -8.53 10.58 -10.02
C GLY A 97 -7.47 11.67 -10.17
N LEU A 98 -6.21 11.25 -10.22
CA LEU A 98 -5.04 12.15 -10.33
C LEU A 98 -5.02 12.93 -11.66
N ILE A 99 -5.48 12.31 -12.75
CA ILE A 99 -5.62 12.96 -14.05
C ILE A 99 -7.08 12.82 -14.50
N PRO A 100 -7.91 13.85 -14.27
CA PRO A 100 -9.27 13.84 -14.76
C PRO A 100 -9.30 13.87 -16.29
N GLU A 101 -10.29 13.19 -16.85
CA GLU A 101 -10.68 13.23 -18.25
C GLU A 101 -11.03 14.67 -18.71
N LYS A 102 -10.73 14.99 -19.98
CA LYS A 102 -11.13 16.25 -20.65
C LYS A 102 -12.34 15.99 -21.54
#